data_AF-A0A7Y3F5D3-F1
#
_entry.id   AF-A0A7Y3F5D3-F1
#
_cell.length_a   1.000
_cell.length_b   1.000
_cell.length_c   1.000
_cell.angle_alpha   90.00
_cell.angle_beta   90.00
_cell.angle_gamma   90.00
#
_symmetry.space_group_name_H-M   'P 1'
#
loop_
_entity.id
_entity.type
_entity.pdbx_description
1 polymer ?
#
loop_
_entity_poly.entity_id
_entity_poly.type
_entity_poly.pdbx_seq_one_letter_code
_entity_poly.pdbx_strand_id
1 'polypeptide(L)'
;MKLNRRSFIIKFFFALMGLFFFDILWFEKYVIQWTTYDLSKSENKIKLVQLTDLHINELKSFHKAIAKRINKELPDFICITGDSVNNNKGLPALNQFLGFISNDIPKVVIMGNKEYAGRVNTNSLRNLIEKHNGQLLINESLKFSKANRDLVIIGVDDFIGGNPDFTNASAKYDSLEETIVLNHCPEYSDEIA
;
A
#
# COMPACT_ATOMS: atom_id res chain seq x y z
N MET A 1 28.20 -4.91 47.61
CA MET A 1 27.55 -3.66 48.07
C MET A 1 26.12 -3.99 48.50
N LYS A 2 25.75 -3.89 49.78
CA LYS A 2 24.38 -4.21 50.24
C LYS A 2 23.41 -3.12 49.72
N LEU A 3 22.42 -3.51 48.92
CA LEU A 3 21.39 -2.59 48.44
C LEU A 3 20.41 -2.29 49.57
N ASN A 4 20.29 -1.02 49.98
CA ASN A 4 19.22 -0.57 50.87
C ASN A 4 17.87 -0.58 50.11
N ARG A 5 16.78 -0.98 50.77
CA ARG A 5 15.39 -0.94 50.27
C ARG A 5 15.07 0.32 49.46
N ARG A 6 15.46 1.51 49.94
CA ARG A 6 15.21 2.77 49.22
C ARG A 6 15.93 2.82 47.87
N SER A 7 17.19 2.41 47.84
CA SER A 7 17.99 2.37 46.60
C SER A 7 17.46 1.31 45.63
N PHE A 8 16.98 0.18 46.14
CA PHE A 8 16.35 -0.86 45.34
C PHE A 8 15.07 -0.34 44.67
N ILE A 9 14.15 0.28 45.43
CA ILE A 9 12.88 0.81 44.90
C ILE A 9 13.13 1.87 43.82
N ILE A 10 14.06 2.80 44.06
CA ILE A 10 14.38 3.86 43.10
C ILE A 10 14.94 3.28 41.80
N LYS A 11 15.90 2.35 41.88
CA LYS A 11 16.47 1.68 40.69
C LYS A 11 15.43 0.88 39.93
N PHE A 12 14.55 0.20 40.65
CA PHE A 12 13.46 -0.56 40.05
C PHE A 12 12.48 0.35 39.30
N PHE A 13 12.10 1.50 39.90
CA PHE A 13 11.26 2.50 39.26
C PHE A 13 11.89 3.03 37.96
N PHE A 14 13.17 3.41 37.99
CA PHE A 14 13.87 3.87 36.78
C PHE A 14 14.00 2.78 35.72
N ALA A 15 14.18 1.52 36.11
CA ALA A 15 14.22 0.40 35.17
C ALA A 15 12.86 0.18 34.49
N LEU A 16 11.75 0.23 35.26
CA LEU A 16 10.39 0.16 34.73
C LEU A 16 10.08 1.32 33.77
N MET A 17 10.46 2.53 34.16
CA MET A 17 10.30 3.72 33.32
C MET A 17 11.12 3.59 32.03
N GLY A 18 12.35 3.07 32.12
CA GLY A 18 13.20 2.78 30.97
C GLY A 18 12.59 1.75 30.01
N LEU A 19 12.02 0.66 30.54
CA LEU A 19 11.32 -0.34 29.73
C LEU A 19 10.08 0.24 29.04
N PHE A 20 9.30 1.06 29.75
CA PHE A 20 8.11 1.73 29.22
C PHE A 20 8.47 2.69 28.07
N PHE A 21 9.51 3.53 28.25
CA PHE A 21 9.97 4.42 27.18
C PHE A 21 10.60 3.65 26.01
N PHE A 22 11.28 2.53 26.26
CA PHE A 22 11.79 1.66 25.21
C PHE A 22 10.66 1.06 24.37
N ASP A 23 9.60 0.57 25.03
CA ASP A 23 8.44 -0.01 24.35
C ASP A 23 7.72 1.03 23.47
N ILE A 24 7.42 2.21 24.02
CA ILE A 24 6.69 3.28 23.31
C ILE A 24 7.54 3.90 22.19
N LEU A 25 8.80 4.24 22.46
CA LEU A 25 9.61 5.00 21.50
C LEU A 25 10.25 4.11 20.44
N TRP A 26 10.49 2.84 20.76
CA TRP A 26 11.21 1.93 19.89
C TRP A 26 10.35 0.78 19.39
N PHE A 27 9.54 0.12 20.22
CA PHE A 27 8.88 -1.10 19.80
C PHE A 27 7.63 -0.83 18.94
N GLU A 28 6.65 -0.07 19.44
CA GLU A 28 5.38 0.17 18.73
C GLU A 28 5.57 0.76 17.33
N LYS A 29 6.55 1.66 17.15
CA LYS A 29 6.79 2.35 15.87
C LYS A 29 7.22 1.40 14.73
N TYR A 30 7.74 0.22 15.04
CA TYR A 30 8.18 -0.76 14.04
C TYR A 30 7.27 -1.98 13.94
N VAL A 31 6.19 -2.06 14.72
CA VAL A 31 5.19 -3.13 14.58
C VAL A 31 4.31 -2.82 13.39
N ILE A 32 4.51 -3.57 12.29
CA ILE A 32 3.61 -3.53 11.14
C ILE A 32 2.40 -4.41 11.46
N GLN A 33 1.24 -3.80 11.66
CA GLN A 33 -0.01 -4.53 11.79
C GLN A 33 -0.49 -4.99 10.41
N TRP A 34 -0.75 -6.29 10.27
CA TRP A 34 -1.35 -6.88 9.08
C TRP A 34 -2.81 -7.19 9.36
N THR A 35 -3.71 -6.52 8.65
CA THR A 35 -5.14 -6.81 8.72
C THR A 35 -5.54 -7.66 7.52
N THR A 36 -6.36 -8.69 7.75
CA THR A 36 -6.83 -9.59 6.69
C THR A 36 -8.34 -9.63 6.73
N TYR A 37 -8.95 -9.38 5.58
CA TYR A 37 -10.38 -9.48 5.38
C TYR A 37 -10.65 -10.59 4.37
N ASP A 38 -11.57 -11.49 4.70
CA ASP A 38 -12.10 -12.46 3.74
C ASP A 38 -13.50 -11.99 3.31
N LEU A 39 -13.55 -11.42 2.10
CA LEU A 39 -14.80 -10.96 1.48
C LEU A 39 -15.36 -12.00 0.50
N SER A 40 -14.69 -13.15 0.36
CA SER A 40 -15.06 -14.15 -0.64
C SER A 40 -16.32 -14.92 -0.23
N LYS A 41 -17.28 -15.00 -1.15
CA LYS A 41 -18.39 -15.96 -1.09
C LYS A 41 -18.15 -17.20 -1.96
N SER A 42 -17.07 -17.19 -2.74
CA SER A 42 -16.71 -18.20 -3.74
C SER A 42 -15.57 -19.09 -3.26
N GLU A 43 -15.53 -20.35 -3.72
CA GLU A 43 -14.43 -21.28 -3.49
C GLU A 43 -13.14 -20.85 -4.19
N ASN A 44 -13.25 -20.12 -5.31
CA ASN A 44 -12.11 -19.62 -6.08
C ASN A 44 -11.61 -18.28 -5.50
N LYS A 45 -10.88 -18.35 -4.38
CA LYS A 45 -10.39 -17.16 -3.67
C LYS A 45 -9.29 -16.44 -4.45
N ILE A 46 -9.43 -15.12 -4.51
CA ILE A 46 -8.41 -14.18 -4.98
C ILE A 46 -7.84 -13.48 -3.75
N LYS A 47 -6.52 -13.50 -3.59
CA LYS A 47 -5.79 -12.88 -2.50
C LYS A 47 -5.05 -11.66 -3.02
N LEU A 48 -5.34 -10.49 -2.47
CA LEU A 48 -4.62 -9.26 -2.78
C LEU A 48 -3.98 -8.67 -1.53
N VAL A 49 -2.90 -7.92 -1.70
CA VAL A 49 -2.34 -7.06 -0.66
C VAL A 49 -2.54 -5.60 -1.07
N GLN A 50 -3.19 -4.83 -0.19
CA GLN A 50 -3.29 -3.39 -0.36
C GLN A 50 -2.17 -2.68 0.40
N LEU A 51 -1.49 -1.78 -0.29
CA LEU A 51 -0.56 -0.80 0.26
C LEU A 51 -1.12 0.59 -0.05
N THR A 52 -0.97 1.53 0.88
CA THR A 52 -1.42 2.91 0.69
C THR A 52 -0.48 3.84 1.44
N ASP A 53 -0.41 5.10 1.03
CA ASP A 53 0.26 6.19 1.78
C ASP A 53 1.69 5.85 2.17
N LEU A 54 2.42 5.20 1.26
CA LEU A 54 3.78 4.73 1.52
C LEU A 54 4.74 5.91 1.69
N HIS A 55 4.48 7.03 1.00
CA HIS A 55 5.28 8.26 1.00
C HIS A 55 6.79 8.01 0.93
N ILE A 56 7.21 7.10 0.04
CA ILE A 56 8.60 6.63 -0.01
C ILE A 56 9.48 7.76 -0.52
N ASN A 57 10.32 8.29 0.36
CA ASN A 57 11.42 9.18 0.01
C ASN A 57 12.78 8.49 0.16
N GLU A 58 12.87 7.54 1.09
CA GLU A 58 14.05 6.74 1.39
C GLU A 58 13.64 5.34 1.87
N LEU A 59 14.50 4.35 1.63
CA LEU A 59 14.26 3.01 2.14
C LEU A 59 14.64 2.89 3.61
N LYS A 60 13.71 2.32 4.36
CA LYS A 60 13.88 1.97 5.78
C LYS A 60 13.79 0.45 5.96
N SER A 61 14.25 -0.04 7.12
CA SER A 61 14.24 -1.48 7.45
C SER A 61 12.84 -2.10 7.34
N PHE A 62 11.79 -1.38 7.73
CA PHE A 62 10.42 -1.87 7.66
C PHE A 62 9.94 -2.11 6.22
N HIS A 63 10.40 -1.33 5.23
CA HIS A 63 10.04 -1.56 3.82
C HIS A 63 10.54 -2.92 3.34
N LYS A 64 11.75 -3.32 3.75
CA LYS A 64 12.28 -4.67 3.47
C LYS A 64 11.47 -5.75 4.19
N ALA A 65 11.03 -5.48 5.43
CA ALA A 65 10.18 -6.41 6.17
C ALA A 65 8.80 -6.58 5.50
N ILE A 66 8.18 -5.50 5.02
CA ILE A 66 6.94 -5.51 4.24
C ILE A 66 7.14 -6.36 2.98
N ALA A 67 8.14 -6.04 2.15
CA ALA A 67 8.40 -6.79 0.92
C ALA A 67 8.66 -8.29 1.19
N LYS A 68 9.44 -8.61 2.22
CA LYS A 68 9.67 -10.00 2.64
C LYS A 68 8.39 -10.71 3.06
N ARG A 69 7.47 -10.02 3.74
CA ARG A 69 6.18 -10.59 4.13
C ARG A 69 5.27 -10.78 2.92
N ILE A 70 5.17 -9.80 2.01
CA ILE A 70 4.44 -9.90 0.75
C ILE A 70 4.88 -11.15 -0.03
N ASN A 71 6.20 -11.33 -0.20
CA ASN A 71 6.75 -12.49 -0.93
C ASN A 71 6.45 -13.83 -0.24
N LYS A 72 6.21 -13.85 1.07
CA LYS A 72 5.79 -15.05 1.79
C LYS A 72 4.28 -15.29 1.70
N GLU A 73 3.50 -14.22 1.64
CA GLU A 73 2.04 -14.31 1.52
C GLU A 73 1.59 -14.81 0.15
N LEU A 74 2.42 -14.66 -0.88
CA LEU A 74 2.14 -15.06 -2.26
C LEU A 74 0.75 -14.57 -2.72
N PRO A 75 0.47 -13.26 -2.66
CA PRO A 75 -0.78 -12.73 -3.18
C PRO A 75 -0.83 -12.85 -4.70
N ASP A 76 -2.05 -12.86 -5.22
CA ASP A 76 -2.34 -12.89 -6.65
C ASP A 76 -2.01 -11.57 -7.34
N PHE A 77 -2.19 -10.46 -6.62
CA PHE A 77 -1.72 -9.14 -7.03
C PHE A 77 -1.59 -8.21 -5.81
N ILE A 78 -0.92 -7.07 -6.04
CA ILE A 78 -0.79 -5.98 -5.06
C ILE A 78 -1.51 -4.76 -5.59
N CYS A 79 -2.25 -4.06 -4.73
CA CYS A 79 -2.78 -2.74 -5.01
C CYS A 79 -1.97 -1.69 -4.26
N ILE A 80 -1.56 -0.61 -4.93
CA ILE A 80 -1.02 0.59 -4.30
C ILE A 80 -2.03 1.72 -4.52
N THR A 81 -2.78 2.07 -3.48
CA THR A 81 -3.94 2.98 -3.57
C THR A 81 -3.58 4.44 -3.35
N GLY A 82 -2.56 4.93 -4.06
CA GLY A 82 -2.11 6.32 -4.00
C GLY A 82 -1.02 6.61 -2.97
N ASP A 83 -0.47 7.82 -3.04
CA ASP A 83 0.51 8.38 -2.11
C ASP A 83 1.75 7.48 -1.90
N SER A 84 2.18 6.83 -2.99
CA SER A 84 3.39 6.01 -3.04
C SER A 84 4.67 6.84 -2.86
N VAL A 85 4.70 8.05 -3.41
CA VAL A 85 5.83 9.01 -3.34
C VAL A 85 5.34 10.44 -3.23
N ASN A 86 6.13 11.30 -2.57
CA ASN A 86 5.78 12.71 -2.39
C ASN A 86 6.26 13.64 -3.51
N ASN A 87 7.23 13.19 -4.32
CA ASN A 87 7.83 13.93 -5.43
C ASN A 87 8.80 13.00 -6.19
N ASN A 88 9.35 13.51 -7.30
CA ASN A 88 10.27 12.75 -8.16
C ASN A 88 11.52 12.20 -7.45
N LYS A 89 11.97 12.80 -6.34
CA LYS A 89 13.14 12.29 -5.59
C LYS A 89 12.87 10.95 -4.90
N GLY A 90 11.59 10.61 -4.68
CA GLY A 90 11.17 9.33 -4.11
C GLY A 90 11.22 8.17 -5.11
N LEU A 91 11.19 8.44 -6.43
CA LEU A 91 11.12 7.40 -7.46
C LEU A 91 12.28 6.38 -7.38
N PRO A 92 13.55 6.75 -7.15
CA PRO A 92 14.63 5.77 -6.97
C PRO A 92 14.41 4.85 -5.77
N ALA A 93 13.87 5.37 -4.66
CA ALA A 93 13.58 4.58 -3.46
C ALA A 93 12.36 3.66 -3.68
N LEU A 94 11.31 4.15 -4.35
CA LEU A 94 10.17 3.33 -4.78
C LEU A 94 10.63 2.20 -5.71
N ASN A 95 11.47 2.48 -6.71
CA ASN A 95 12.03 1.47 -7.61
C ASN A 95 12.79 0.37 -6.84
N GLN A 96 13.55 0.73 -5.81
CA GLN A 96 14.24 -0.26 -4.98
C GLN A 96 13.26 -1.06 -4.09
N PHE A 97 12.24 -0.40 -3.53
CA PHE A 97 11.20 -1.08 -2.74
C PHE A 97 10.47 -2.14 -3.58
N LEU A 98 10.00 -1.75 -4.76
CA LEU A 98 9.32 -2.69 -5.68
C LEU A 98 10.25 -3.81 -6.13
N GLY A 99 11.55 -3.54 -6.28
CA GLY A 99 12.56 -4.56 -6.58
C GLY A 99 12.81 -5.57 -5.45
N PHE A 100 12.35 -5.31 -4.21
CA PHE A 100 12.37 -6.33 -3.14
C PHE A 100 11.15 -7.25 -3.20
N ILE A 101 10.12 -6.89 -3.95
CA ILE A 101 8.91 -7.70 -4.14
C ILE A 101 9.12 -8.59 -5.37
N SER A 102 8.62 -9.83 -5.32
CA SER A 102 8.70 -10.73 -6.48
C SER A 102 8.08 -10.08 -7.71
N ASN A 103 8.76 -10.23 -8.85
CA ASN A 103 8.27 -9.71 -10.13
C ASN A 103 7.10 -10.55 -10.67
N ASP A 104 6.91 -11.78 -10.17
CA ASP A 104 5.79 -12.65 -10.57
C ASP A 104 4.45 -12.16 -10.00
N ILE A 105 4.48 -11.29 -8.99
CA ILE A 105 3.28 -10.73 -8.38
C ILE A 105 2.93 -9.43 -9.12
N PRO A 106 1.84 -9.39 -9.90
CA PRO A 106 1.43 -8.18 -10.61
C PRO A 106 1.01 -7.08 -9.63
N LYS A 107 1.19 -5.82 -10.06
CA LYS A 107 0.94 -4.63 -9.23
C LYS A 107 -0.04 -3.71 -9.94
N VAL A 108 -1.06 -3.23 -9.25
CA VAL A 108 -2.00 -2.24 -9.76
C VAL A 108 -1.87 -1.00 -8.90
N VAL A 109 -1.59 0.14 -9.53
CA VAL A 109 -1.26 1.39 -8.84
C VAL A 109 -2.20 2.47 -9.33
N ILE A 110 -2.69 3.32 -8.43
CA ILE A 110 -3.36 4.59 -8.76
C ILE A 110 -2.52 5.75 -8.21
N MET A 111 -2.79 6.96 -8.70
CA MET A 111 -2.19 8.18 -8.15
C MET A 111 -2.94 8.63 -6.89
N GLY A 112 -2.21 9.23 -5.95
CA GLY A 112 -2.79 9.97 -4.84
C GLY A 112 -2.49 11.47 -4.96
N ASN A 113 -2.95 12.24 -3.98
CA ASN A 113 -2.83 13.69 -4.01
C ASN A 113 -1.38 14.16 -3.88
N LYS A 114 -0.48 13.39 -3.26
CA LYS A 114 0.92 13.78 -3.10
C LYS A 114 1.71 13.63 -4.38
N GLU A 115 1.41 12.64 -5.22
CA GLU A 115 2.04 12.57 -6.53
C GLU A 115 1.75 13.83 -7.36
N TYR A 116 0.50 14.30 -7.33
CA TYR A 116 0.10 15.53 -8.00
C TYR A 116 0.73 16.78 -7.38
N ALA A 117 0.60 16.96 -6.06
CA ALA A 117 1.18 18.10 -5.35
C ALA A 117 2.71 18.18 -5.52
N GLY A 118 3.37 17.02 -5.54
CA GLY A 118 4.80 16.86 -5.76
C GLY A 118 5.26 17.00 -7.21
N ARG A 119 4.32 17.18 -8.15
CA ARG A 119 4.56 17.20 -9.61
C ARG A 119 5.39 16.00 -10.06
N VAL A 120 5.05 14.83 -9.54
CA VAL A 120 5.66 13.57 -9.96
C VAL A 120 5.43 13.40 -11.45
N ASN A 121 6.48 13.08 -12.19
CA ASN A 121 6.37 12.84 -13.62
C ASN A 121 5.63 11.53 -13.84
N THR A 122 4.37 11.62 -14.29
CA THR A 122 3.48 10.46 -14.49
C THR A 122 4.09 9.41 -15.40
N ASN A 123 4.77 9.80 -16.48
CA ASN A 123 5.43 8.85 -17.39
C ASN A 123 6.58 8.11 -16.70
N SER A 124 7.35 8.80 -15.88
CA SER A 124 8.45 8.20 -15.11
C SER A 124 7.91 7.23 -14.06
N LEU A 125 6.81 7.58 -13.38
CA LEU A 125 6.13 6.68 -12.47
C LEU A 125 5.57 5.47 -13.21
N ARG A 126 4.83 5.67 -14.30
CA ARG A 126 4.26 4.60 -15.14
C ARG A 126 5.34 3.61 -15.61
N ASN A 127 6.42 4.10 -16.22
CA ASN A 127 7.54 3.26 -16.68
C ASN A 127 8.20 2.49 -15.53
N LEU A 128 8.32 3.12 -14.36
CA LEU A 128 8.86 2.47 -13.17
C LEU A 128 7.94 1.34 -12.71
N ILE A 129 6.63 1.58 -12.63
CA ILE A 129 5.65 0.57 -12.23
C ILE A 129 5.63 -0.60 -13.24
N GLU A 130 5.61 -0.32 -14.53
CA GLU A 130 5.65 -1.31 -15.62
C GLU A 130 6.89 -2.21 -15.55
N LYS A 131 8.06 -1.62 -15.25
CA LYS A 131 9.31 -2.36 -15.05
C LYS A 131 9.22 -3.44 -13.96
N HIS A 132 8.33 -3.27 -12.98
CA HIS A 132 8.12 -4.21 -11.87
C HIS A 132 6.85 -5.05 -12.03
N ASN A 133 6.43 -5.33 -13.28
CA ASN A 133 5.21 -6.09 -13.59
C ASN A 133 3.96 -5.40 -13.01
N GLY A 134 3.89 -4.08 -13.14
CA GLY A 134 2.78 -3.30 -12.65
C GLY A 134 2.06 -2.52 -13.76
N GLN A 135 0.87 -2.03 -13.43
CA GLN A 135 0.10 -1.11 -14.25
C GLN A 135 -0.34 0.08 -13.40
N LEU A 136 -0.07 1.29 -13.89
CA LEU A 136 -0.61 2.52 -13.34
C LEU A 136 -1.96 2.78 -14.02
N LEU A 137 -3.03 2.88 -13.24
CA LEU A 137 -4.38 3.18 -13.71
C LEU A 137 -4.73 4.62 -13.35
N ILE A 138 -5.11 5.41 -14.36
CA ILE A 138 -5.59 6.79 -14.21
C ILE A 138 -6.87 6.90 -15.02
N ASN A 139 -8.03 6.74 -14.35
CA ASN A 139 -9.33 6.53 -15.00
C ASN A 139 -9.29 5.38 -16.01
N GLU A 140 -8.61 4.30 -15.63
CA GLU A 140 -8.37 3.13 -16.45
C GLU A 140 -8.82 1.88 -15.69
N SER A 141 -9.08 0.82 -16.43
CA SER A 141 -9.49 -0.46 -15.88
C SER A 141 -8.78 -1.61 -16.58
N LEU A 142 -8.62 -2.70 -15.85
CA LEU A 142 -8.05 -3.95 -16.35
C LEU A 142 -8.88 -5.13 -15.85
N LYS A 143 -8.79 -6.24 -16.57
CA LYS A 143 -9.39 -7.51 -16.18
C LYS A 143 -8.33 -8.47 -15.67
N PHE A 144 -8.52 -8.97 -14.46
CA PHE A 144 -7.66 -9.96 -13.81
C PHE A 144 -8.39 -11.30 -13.76
N SER A 145 -7.78 -12.34 -14.35
CA SER A 145 -8.37 -13.68 -14.42
C SER A 145 -7.52 -14.67 -13.64
N LYS A 146 -8.15 -15.41 -12.70
CA LYS A 146 -7.50 -16.49 -11.95
C LYS A 146 -8.49 -17.63 -11.69
N ALA A 147 -8.08 -18.86 -11.98
CA ALA A 147 -8.85 -20.07 -11.63
C ALA A 147 -10.34 -20.00 -12.04
N ASN A 148 -10.62 -19.58 -13.28
CA ASN A 148 -11.97 -19.38 -13.83
C ASN A 148 -12.83 -18.34 -13.09
N ARG A 149 -12.18 -17.41 -12.37
CA ARG A 149 -12.81 -16.22 -11.81
C ARG A 149 -12.19 -15.00 -12.44
N ASP A 150 -13.05 -14.14 -12.95
CA ASP A 150 -12.71 -12.87 -13.54
C ASP A 150 -13.03 -11.75 -12.57
N LEU A 151 -12.11 -10.81 -12.45
CA LEU A 151 -12.21 -9.64 -11.58
C LEU A 151 -11.82 -8.40 -12.37
N VAL A 152 -12.71 -7.42 -12.44
CA VAL A 152 -12.40 -6.12 -13.02
C VAL A 152 -11.80 -5.23 -11.93
N ILE A 153 -10.65 -4.63 -12.23
CA ILE A 153 -9.99 -3.66 -11.35
C ILE A 153 -10.07 -2.30 -12.04
N ILE A 154 -10.78 -1.37 -11.41
CA ILE A 154 -10.97 0.00 -11.90
C ILE A 154 -10.12 0.91 -11.02
N GLY A 155 -9.20 1.67 -11.63
CA GLY A 155 -8.45 2.71 -10.95
C GLY A 155 -8.94 4.08 -11.37
N VAL A 156 -9.52 4.82 -10.43
CA VAL A 156 -9.88 6.23 -10.64
C VAL A 156 -8.69 7.13 -10.32
N ASP A 157 -8.61 8.25 -11.03
CA ASP A 157 -7.63 9.28 -10.72
C ASP A 157 -7.92 9.94 -9.36
N ASP A 158 -6.93 10.64 -8.78
CA ASP A 158 -7.11 11.30 -7.48
C ASP A 158 -8.12 12.45 -7.57
N PHE A 159 -9.05 12.53 -6.61
CA PHE A 159 -10.11 13.54 -6.58
C PHE A 159 -9.61 14.96 -6.29
N ILE A 160 -8.52 15.11 -5.55
CA ILE A 160 -8.03 16.42 -5.09
C ILE A 160 -7.05 17.02 -6.11
N GLY A 161 -6.11 16.22 -6.59
CA GLY A 161 -5.01 16.66 -7.46
C GLY A 161 -5.17 16.27 -8.93
N GLY A 162 -6.00 15.28 -9.22
CA GLY A 162 -6.26 14.75 -10.56
C GLY A 162 -7.60 15.20 -11.13
N ASN A 163 -8.12 14.43 -12.07
CA ASN A 163 -9.46 14.60 -12.62
C ASN A 163 -10.16 13.23 -12.66
N PRO A 164 -10.79 12.79 -11.56
CA PRO A 164 -11.41 11.47 -11.50
C PRO A 164 -12.57 11.37 -12.49
N ASP A 165 -12.64 10.25 -13.19
CA ASP A 165 -13.70 9.93 -14.14
C ASP A 165 -14.03 8.44 -14.06
N PHE A 166 -14.87 8.10 -13.07
CA PHE A 166 -15.33 6.73 -12.88
C PHE A 166 -16.11 6.20 -14.09
N THR A 167 -16.94 7.05 -14.72
CA THR A 167 -17.77 6.63 -15.86
C THR A 167 -16.91 6.18 -17.03
N ASN A 168 -15.85 6.92 -17.36
CA ASN A 168 -14.91 6.50 -18.40
C ASN A 168 -14.08 5.29 -17.97
N ALA A 169 -13.64 5.24 -16.72
CA ALA A 169 -12.86 4.12 -16.19
C ALA A 169 -13.63 2.79 -16.23
N SER A 170 -14.95 2.83 -15.99
CA SER A 170 -15.83 1.66 -15.99
C SER A 170 -16.41 1.32 -17.37
N ALA A 171 -16.37 2.23 -18.35
CA ALA A 171 -17.08 2.11 -19.63
C ALA A 171 -16.79 0.83 -20.43
N LYS A 172 -15.65 0.18 -20.19
CA LYS A 172 -15.23 -1.04 -20.90
C LYS A 172 -15.90 -2.32 -20.38
N TYR A 173 -16.50 -2.29 -19.19
CA TYR A 173 -16.97 -3.49 -18.51
C TYR A 173 -18.43 -3.35 -18.08
N ASP A 174 -19.15 -4.47 -18.02
CA ASP A 174 -20.54 -4.49 -17.58
C ASP A 174 -20.61 -4.40 -16.04
N SER A 175 -21.62 -3.71 -15.54
CA SER A 175 -22.04 -3.66 -14.13
C SER A 175 -22.22 -5.03 -13.46
N LEU A 176 -22.44 -6.09 -14.24
CA LEU A 176 -22.59 -7.47 -13.75
C LEU A 176 -21.24 -8.16 -13.45
N GLU A 177 -20.11 -7.59 -13.91
CA GLU A 177 -18.79 -8.16 -13.62
C GLU A 177 -18.37 -7.87 -12.17
N GLU A 178 -17.76 -8.87 -11.53
CA GLU A 178 -17.20 -8.68 -10.20
C GLU A 178 -16.09 -7.63 -10.25
N THR A 179 -16.24 -6.55 -9.49
CA THR A 179 -15.42 -5.34 -9.66
C THR A 179 -14.83 -4.86 -8.34
N ILE A 180 -13.56 -4.45 -8.37
CA ILE A 180 -12.91 -3.68 -7.31
C ILE A 180 -12.57 -2.31 -7.86
N VAL A 181 -13.01 -1.27 -7.15
CA VAL A 181 -12.64 0.12 -7.45
C VAL A 181 -11.54 0.56 -6.49
N LEU A 182 -10.42 1.02 -7.05
CA LEU A 182 -9.31 1.62 -6.33
C LEU A 182 -9.50 3.14 -6.36
N ASN A 183 -9.70 3.73 -5.19
CA ASN A 183 -9.88 5.16 -4.98
C ASN A 183 -9.01 5.61 -3.79
N HIS A 184 -8.35 6.75 -3.93
CA HIS A 184 -7.52 7.34 -2.87
C HIS A 184 -8.27 8.37 -2.00
N CYS A 185 -9.42 8.87 -2.45
CA CYS A 185 -10.15 9.93 -1.75
C CYS A 185 -11.51 9.42 -1.22
N PRO A 186 -11.70 9.30 0.10
CA PRO A 186 -12.97 8.83 0.68
C PRO A 186 -14.20 9.65 0.26
N GLU A 187 -14.04 10.94 0.00
CA GLU A 187 -15.13 11.82 -0.46
C GLU A 187 -15.70 11.38 -1.82
N TYR A 188 -14.84 10.89 -2.71
CA TYR A 188 -15.27 10.42 -4.03
C TYR A 188 -15.97 9.05 -3.99
N SER A 189 -15.89 8.33 -2.87
CA SER A 189 -16.55 7.02 -2.75
C SER A 189 -18.07 7.11 -2.84
N ASP A 190 -18.67 8.23 -2.43
CA ASP A 190 -20.12 8.44 -2.53
C ASP A 190 -20.59 8.65 -3.97
N GLU A 191 -19.72 9.15 -4.87
CA GLU A 191 -20.03 9.34 -6.29
C GLU A 191 -19.84 8.05 -7.11
N ILE A 192 -19.05 7.10 -6.61
CA ILE A 192 -18.82 5.79 -7.24
C ILE A 192 -19.96 4.80 -6.91
N ALA A 193 -20.62 4.96 -5.75
CA ALA A 193 -21.54 3.99 -5.13
C ALA A 193 -22.95 3.94 -5.76
#